data_AF-A0A8T3QHS2-F1
#
_entry.id   AF-A0A8T3QHS2-F1
#
_cell.length_a   1.000
_cell.length_b   1.000
_cell.length_c   1.000
_cell.angle_alpha   90.00
_cell.angle_beta   90.00
_cell.angle_gamma   90.00
#
_symmetry.space_group_name_H-M   'P 1'
#
loop_
_entity.id
_entity.type
_entity.pdbx_description
1 polymer ?
#
loop_
_entity_poly.entity_id
_entity_poly.type
_entity_poly.pdbx_seq_one_letter_code
_entity_poly.pdbx_strand_id
1 'polypeptide(L)'
;MSITDSISKAWSDLLAFMSTLVIPDWSALIGLLPLFVLIGVIGPILTLIILGWLGYAVMKPRVKVSYVEGTKVAPRDHLGRPIVPAGEPYCPKDGLIYATGTTRCDLDKATLLVRCPKCEVVREAGIQACGNCGLVLKIEPRTLILASDRPPPGGAAIA
;
A
#
# COMPACT_ATOMS: atom_id res chain seq x y z
N MET A 1 -70.90 -50.63 0.71
CA MET A 1 -69.59 -50.23 0.17
C MET A 1 -68.58 -51.24 0.68
N SER A 2 -67.97 -52.03 -0.20
CA SER A 2 -67.13 -53.15 0.23
C SER A 2 -65.74 -52.64 0.66
N ILE A 3 -65.08 -53.31 1.61
CA ILE A 3 -63.75 -52.94 2.12
C ILE A 3 -62.72 -52.85 0.97
N THR A 4 -62.91 -53.69 -0.05
CA THR A 4 -62.11 -53.70 -1.28
C THR A 4 -62.25 -52.42 -2.11
N ASP A 5 -63.43 -51.79 -2.12
CA ASP A 5 -63.66 -50.52 -2.83
C ASP A 5 -62.97 -49.34 -2.11
N SER A 6 -62.93 -49.37 -0.78
CA SER A 6 -62.23 -48.36 0.01
C SER A 6 -60.71 -48.43 -0.15
N ILE A 7 -60.17 -49.65 -0.20
CA ILE A 7 -58.72 -49.88 -0.37
C ILE A 7 -58.28 -49.46 -1.79
N SER A 8 -59.02 -49.83 -2.83
CA SER A 8 -58.67 -49.45 -4.21
C SER A 8 -58.71 -47.94 -4.43
N LYS A 9 -59.69 -47.24 -3.82
CA LYS A 9 -59.77 -45.78 -3.85
C LYS A 9 -58.60 -45.12 -3.13
N ALA A 10 -58.26 -45.56 -1.92
CA ALA A 10 -57.14 -45.02 -1.15
C ALA A 10 -55.79 -45.20 -1.87
N TRP A 11 -55.59 -46.36 -2.53
CA TRP A 11 -54.41 -46.59 -3.35
C TRP A 11 -54.34 -45.68 -4.58
N SER A 12 -55.48 -45.41 -5.21
CA SER A 12 -55.54 -44.53 -6.39
C SER A 12 -55.25 -43.07 -6.02
N ASP A 13 -55.77 -42.60 -4.88
CA ASP A 13 -55.51 -41.25 -4.36
C ASP A 13 -54.03 -41.09 -3.94
N LEU A 14 -53.44 -42.11 -3.32
CA LEU A 14 -52.02 -42.12 -2.99
C LEU A 14 -51.13 -42.08 -4.25
N LEU A 15 -51.48 -42.84 -5.28
CA LEU A 15 -50.75 -42.82 -6.56
C LEU A 15 -50.88 -41.48 -7.28
N ALA A 16 -52.06 -40.84 -7.23
CA ALA A 16 -52.25 -39.51 -7.78
C ALA A 16 -51.41 -38.45 -7.05
N PHE A 17 -51.38 -38.51 -5.71
CA PHE A 17 -50.52 -37.65 -4.90
C PHE A 17 -49.03 -37.88 -5.22
N MET A 18 -48.60 -39.14 -5.26
CA MET A 18 -47.22 -39.49 -5.58
C MET A 18 -46.84 -39.07 -7.00
N SER A 19 -47.75 -39.14 -7.98
CA SER A 19 -47.46 -38.66 -9.35
C SER A 19 -47.21 -37.15 -9.42
N THR A 20 -47.89 -36.36 -8.57
CA THR A 20 -47.68 -34.91 -8.47
C THR A 20 -46.32 -34.59 -7.82
N LEU A 21 -45.90 -35.42 -6.86
CA LEU A 21 -44.64 -35.24 -6.12
C LEU A 21 -43.42 -35.81 -6.86
N VAL A 22 -43.60 -36.89 -7.63
CA VAL A 22 -42.54 -37.59 -8.38
C VAL A 22 -42.37 -37.01 -9.80
N ILE A 23 -43.43 -36.44 -10.38
CA ILE A 23 -43.41 -35.74 -11.69
C ILE A 23 -43.87 -34.28 -11.50
N PRO A 24 -43.22 -33.47 -10.65
CA PRO A 24 -43.40 -32.03 -10.73
C PRO A 24 -42.87 -31.55 -12.08
N ASP A 25 -43.33 -30.39 -12.54
CA ASP A 25 -42.85 -29.76 -13.77
C ASP A 25 -41.40 -29.27 -13.59
N TRP A 26 -40.45 -30.21 -13.68
CA TRP A 26 -39.02 -29.96 -13.49
C TRP A 26 -38.48 -28.94 -14.48
N SER A 27 -39.12 -28.80 -15.65
CA SER A 27 -38.78 -27.79 -16.65
C SER A 27 -38.95 -26.37 -16.08
N ALA A 28 -40.06 -26.10 -15.39
CA ALA A 28 -40.31 -24.82 -14.73
C ALA A 28 -39.29 -24.54 -13.61
N LEU A 29 -38.93 -25.57 -12.82
CA LEU A 29 -37.92 -25.45 -11.76
C LEU A 29 -36.51 -25.17 -12.33
N ILE A 30 -36.13 -25.88 -13.39
CA ILE A 30 -34.86 -25.69 -14.09
C ILE A 30 -34.80 -24.29 -14.73
N GLY A 31 -35.93 -23.80 -15.27
CA GLY A 31 -36.06 -22.44 -15.77
C GLY A 31 -35.84 -21.36 -14.71
N LEU A 32 -36.14 -21.66 -13.43
CA LEU A 32 -35.93 -20.76 -12.29
C LEU A 32 -34.55 -20.93 -11.62
N LEU A 33 -33.81 -21.98 -11.96
CA LEU A 33 -32.50 -22.30 -11.39
C LEU A 33 -31.48 -21.14 -11.54
N PRO A 34 -31.41 -20.41 -12.67
CA PRO A 34 -30.56 -19.22 -12.79
C PRO A 34 -30.89 -18.14 -11.76
N LEU A 35 -32.18 -17.94 -11.43
CA LEU A 35 -32.61 -16.97 -10.43
C LEU A 35 -32.16 -17.39 -9.02
N PHE A 36 -32.31 -18.67 -8.69
CA PHE A 36 -31.84 -19.21 -7.41
C PHE A 36 -30.33 -19.11 -7.25
N VAL A 37 -29.55 -19.35 -8.32
CA VAL A 37 -28.09 -19.17 -8.28
C VAL A 37 -27.73 -17.70 -8.14
N LEU A 38 -28.42 -16.80 -8.86
CA LEU A 38 -28.17 -15.37 -8.78
C LEU A 38 -28.40 -14.83 -7.36
N ILE A 39 -29.53 -15.19 -6.75
CA ILE A 39 -29.91 -14.69 -5.43
C ILE A 39 -29.18 -15.44 -4.31
N GLY A 40 -29.07 -16.77 -4.42
CA GLY A 40 -28.54 -17.62 -3.36
C GLY A 40 -27.02 -17.71 -3.33
N VAL A 41 -26.34 -17.50 -4.46
CA VAL A 41 -24.88 -17.66 -4.57
C VAL A 41 -24.22 -16.35 -4.97
N ILE A 42 -24.61 -15.79 -6.12
CA ILE A 42 -23.92 -14.62 -6.69
C ILE A 42 -24.13 -13.38 -5.82
N GLY A 43 -25.36 -13.14 -5.35
CA GLY A 43 -25.70 -12.02 -4.48
C GLY A 43 -24.81 -11.97 -3.22
N PRO A 44 -24.81 -13.02 -2.38
CA PRO A 44 -23.98 -13.07 -1.18
C PRO A 44 -22.49 -12.92 -1.47
N ILE A 45 -21.96 -13.54 -2.52
CA ILE A 45 -20.55 -13.41 -2.91
C ILE A 45 -20.21 -11.95 -3.20
N LEU A 46 -21.02 -11.26 -4.02
CA LEU A 46 -20.81 -9.85 -4.33
C LEU A 46 -20.91 -8.98 -3.08
N THR A 47 -21.87 -9.25 -2.19
CA THR A 47 -21.99 -8.55 -0.92
C THR A 47 -20.74 -8.70 -0.05
N LEU A 48 -20.19 -9.91 0.07
CA LEU A 48 -18.96 -10.16 0.83
C LEU A 48 -17.74 -9.48 0.20
N ILE A 49 -17.62 -9.46 -1.12
CA ILE A 49 -16.55 -8.76 -1.83
C ILE A 49 -16.61 -7.25 -1.53
N ILE A 50 -17.80 -6.66 -1.62
CA ILE A 50 -18.00 -5.23 -1.36
C ILE A 50 -17.67 -4.90 0.10
N LEU A 51 -18.16 -5.70 1.05
CA LEU A 51 -17.86 -5.54 2.48
C LEU A 51 -16.38 -5.69 2.77
N GLY A 52 -15.71 -6.68 2.17
CA GLY A 52 -14.28 -6.88 2.30
C GLY A 52 -13.48 -5.68 1.76
N TRP A 53 -13.88 -5.15 0.61
CA TRP A 53 -13.24 -3.97 0.03
C TRP A 53 -13.43 -2.71 0.87
N LEU A 54 -14.65 -2.46 1.36
CA LEU A 54 -14.96 -1.36 2.27
C LEU A 54 -14.19 -1.47 3.59
N GLY A 55 -14.18 -2.67 4.19
CA GLY A 55 -13.41 -2.96 5.40
C GLY A 55 -11.92 -2.68 5.19
N TYR A 56 -11.35 -3.17 4.09
CA TYR A 56 -9.96 -2.90 3.74
C TYR A 56 -9.70 -1.41 3.53
N ALA A 57 -10.56 -0.70 2.80
CA ALA A 57 -10.41 0.73 2.51
C ALA A 57 -10.42 1.58 3.79
N VAL A 58 -11.26 1.22 4.78
CA VAL A 58 -11.34 1.91 6.07
C VAL A 58 -10.15 1.54 6.97
N MET A 59 -9.76 0.27 7.01
CA MET A 59 -8.70 -0.22 7.91
C MET A 59 -7.29 0.04 7.38
N LYS A 60 -7.12 0.37 6.10
CA LYS A 60 -5.80 0.59 5.51
C LYS A 60 -5.06 1.73 6.23
N PRO A 61 -3.85 1.50 6.76
CA PRO A 61 -3.09 2.54 7.45
C PRO A 61 -2.75 3.68 6.48
N ARG A 62 -3.04 4.91 6.90
CA ARG A 62 -2.70 6.11 6.13
C ARG A 62 -1.20 6.39 6.28
N VAL A 63 -0.43 6.00 5.27
CA VAL A 63 0.99 6.36 5.18
C VAL A 63 1.07 7.87 4.92
N LYS A 64 1.49 8.63 5.93
CA LYS A 64 1.91 10.03 5.74
C LYS A 64 3.38 10.02 5.34
N VAL A 65 3.67 10.52 4.16
CA VAL A 65 5.04 10.79 3.72
C VAL A 65 5.42 12.17 4.23
N SER A 66 6.49 12.26 5.02
CA SER A 66 7.09 13.54 5.40
C SER A 66 8.29 13.78 4.50
N TYR A 67 8.22 14.84 3.70
CA TYR A 67 9.33 15.30 2.90
C TYR A 67 10.31 16.03 3.81
N VAL A 68 11.52 15.47 3.98
CA VAL A 68 12.61 16.17 4.67
C VAL A 68 13.41 16.94 3.63
N GLU A 69 12.77 17.94 3.01
CA GLU A 69 13.51 18.98 2.29
C GLU A 69 13.97 20.02 3.32
N GLY A 70 15.16 19.81 3.88
CA GLY A 70 15.74 20.78 4.81
C GLY A 70 17.22 20.54 5.06
N THR A 71 17.96 21.64 5.20
CA THR A 71 19.35 21.63 5.66
C THR A 71 19.42 20.96 7.02
N LYS A 72 20.13 19.82 7.11
CA LYS A 72 20.27 19.03 8.34
C LYS A 72 21.66 19.22 8.92
N VAL A 73 21.77 19.26 10.24
CA VAL A 73 23.08 19.30 10.91
C VAL A 73 23.71 17.92 10.82
N ALA A 74 24.97 17.84 10.36
CA ALA A 74 25.72 16.59 10.32
C ALA A 74 25.96 16.08 11.76
N PRO A 75 25.68 14.80 12.05
CA PRO A 75 26.15 14.18 13.29
C PRO A 75 27.65 14.36 13.42
N ARG A 76 28.16 14.61 14.64
CA ARG A 76 29.60 14.79 14.87
C ARG A 76 30.20 13.54 15.50
N ASP A 77 31.43 13.22 15.13
CA ASP A 77 32.20 12.14 15.76
C ASP A 77 32.69 12.55 17.16
N HIS A 78 33.32 11.61 17.85
CA HIS A 78 33.93 11.81 19.17
C HIS A 78 35.04 12.88 19.20
N LEU A 79 35.55 13.29 18.03
CA LEU A 79 36.55 14.35 17.85
C LEU A 79 35.91 15.68 17.40
N GLY A 80 34.57 15.76 17.36
CA GLY A 80 33.81 16.94 16.96
C GLY A 80 33.75 17.19 15.45
N ARG A 81 34.24 16.26 14.61
CA ARG A 81 34.24 16.37 13.15
C ARG A 81 32.88 15.94 12.59
N PRO A 82 32.35 16.64 11.57
CA PRO A 82 31.08 16.25 10.95
C PRO A 82 31.20 14.91 10.21
N ILE A 83 30.32 13.98 10.53
CA ILE A 83 30.12 12.71 9.84
C ILE A 83 29.17 13.00 8.67
N VAL A 84 29.74 13.01 7.47
CA VAL A 84 29.03 13.37 6.24
C VAL A 84 28.70 12.12 5.42
N PRO A 85 27.44 11.91 5.02
CA PRO A 85 27.07 10.79 4.17
C PRO A 85 27.60 11.00 2.76
N ALA A 86 27.92 9.90 2.08
CA ALA A 86 28.42 9.96 0.71
C ALA A 86 27.32 10.40 -0.27
N GLY A 87 27.68 11.23 -1.25
CA GLY A 87 26.79 11.71 -2.30
C GLY A 87 25.90 12.91 -1.95
N GLU A 88 25.89 13.38 -0.70
CA GLU A 88 25.15 14.58 -0.30
C GLU A 88 26.09 15.80 -0.17
N PRO A 89 25.68 17.00 -0.65
CA PRO A 89 26.46 18.22 -0.46
C PRO A 89 26.50 18.66 1.01
N TYR A 90 27.67 19.08 1.49
CA TYR A 90 27.84 19.57 2.86
C TYR A 90 28.77 20.79 2.94
N CYS A 91 28.54 21.63 3.96
CA CYS A 91 29.43 22.72 4.33
C CYS A 91 30.48 22.21 5.34
N PRO A 92 31.79 22.27 5.03
CA PRO A 92 32.84 21.79 5.93
C PRO A 92 33.02 22.64 7.19
N LYS A 93 32.67 23.94 7.13
CA LYS A 93 32.81 24.86 8.27
C LYS A 93 31.66 24.71 9.27
N ASP A 94 30.43 24.81 8.77
CA ASP A 94 29.24 24.82 9.61
C ASP A 94 28.75 23.40 9.95
N GLY A 95 29.21 22.39 9.20
CA GLY A 95 28.78 21.01 9.37
C GLY A 95 27.32 20.79 8.98
N LEU A 96 26.83 21.53 7.99
CA LEU A 96 25.46 21.44 7.48
C LEU A 96 25.44 20.57 6.23
N ILE A 97 24.48 19.66 6.15
CA ILE A 97 24.22 18.82 4.97
C ILE A 97 22.99 19.39 4.27
N TYR A 98 23.13 19.62 2.97
CA TYR A 98 22.12 20.20 2.13
C TYR A 98 21.46 19.15 1.24
N ALA A 99 20.32 19.50 0.66
CA ALA A 99 19.65 18.67 -0.32
C ALA A 99 20.55 18.44 -1.54
N THR A 100 20.44 17.27 -2.17
CA THR A 100 21.05 17.05 -3.49
C THR A 100 20.58 18.14 -4.45
N GLY A 101 21.49 18.79 -5.17
CA GLY A 101 21.19 19.90 -6.09
C GLY A 101 21.88 21.20 -5.69
N THR A 102 22.14 21.39 -4.40
CA THR A 102 22.73 22.62 -3.89
C THR A 102 24.24 22.66 -4.12
N THR A 103 24.75 23.77 -4.67
CA THR A 103 26.18 23.97 -4.92
C THR A 103 26.83 24.98 -3.97
N ARG A 104 26.04 25.80 -3.28
CA ARG A 104 26.51 26.83 -2.36
C ARG A 104 25.82 26.74 -1.02
N CYS A 105 26.56 27.08 0.02
CA CYS A 105 26.05 27.21 1.37
C CYS A 105 25.32 28.55 1.53
N ASP A 106 24.25 28.56 2.33
CA ASP A 106 23.45 29.77 2.56
C ASP A 106 24.09 30.74 3.57
N LEU A 107 24.90 30.24 4.50
CA LEU A 107 25.52 31.05 5.55
C LEU A 107 26.80 31.74 5.06
N ASP A 108 27.77 30.95 4.59
CA ASP A 108 29.11 31.44 4.22
C ASP A 108 29.28 31.68 2.71
N LYS A 109 28.27 31.35 1.90
CA LYS A 109 28.28 31.44 0.43
C LYS A 109 29.40 30.64 -0.24
N ALA A 110 30.08 29.77 0.49
CA ALA A 110 31.14 28.93 -0.04
C ALA A 110 30.58 27.80 -0.91
N THR A 111 31.44 27.24 -1.77
CA THR A 111 31.13 26.05 -2.55
C THR A 111 30.98 24.84 -1.63
N LEU A 112 29.85 24.16 -1.72
CA LEU A 112 29.61 22.93 -0.96
C LEU A 112 30.52 21.81 -1.47
N LEU A 113 30.86 20.89 -0.57
CA LEU A 113 31.66 19.72 -0.88
C LEU A 113 30.77 18.47 -0.93
N VAL A 114 31.14 17.51 -1.77
CA VAL A 114 30.48 16.21 -1.90
C VAL A 114 31.55 15.13 -1.85
N ARG A 115 31.29 14.10 -1.05
CA ARG A 115 32.11 12.89 -0.99
C ARG A 115 31.62 11.87 -2.01
N CYS A 116 32.51 11.37 -2.88
CA CYS A 116 32.14 10.41 -3.91
C CYS A 116 31.75 9.04 -3.30
N PRO A 117 30.56 8.50 -3.57
CA PRO A 117 30.12 7.23 -2.96
C PRO A 117 30.87 5.99 -3.46
N LYS A 118 31.67 6.12 -4.53
CA LYS A 118 32.45 4.99 -5.07
C LYS A 118 33.88 4.95 -4.56
N CYS A 119 34.54 6.11 -4.45
CA CYS A 119 35.98 6.19 -4.13
C CYS A 119 36.29 7.13 -2.96
N GLU A 120 35.25 7.69 -2.34
CA GLU A 120 35.33 8.54 -1.14
C GLU A 120 36.15 9.82 -1.26
N VAL A 121 36.61 10.15 -2.49
CA VAL A 121 37.28 11.41 -2.79
C VAL A 121 36.29 12.57 -2.63
N VAL A 122 36.73 13.61 -1.92
CA VAL A 122 35.98 14.84 -1.71
C VAL A 122 36.21 15.79 -2.88
N ARG A 123 35.14 16.38 -3.38
CA ARG A 123 35.17 17.37 -4.47
C ARG A 123 34.11 18.45 -4.25
N GLU A 124 34.17 19.51 -5.03
CA GLU A 124 33.10 20.51 -5.05
C GLU A 124 31.81 19.91 -5.62
N ALA A 125 30.68 20.34 -5.06
CA ALA A 125 29.34 19.91 -5.48
C ALA A 125 29.05 20.32 -6.94
N GLY A 126 29.58 21.45 -7.43
CA GLY A 126 29.34 21.90 -8.81
C GLY A 126 29.96 21.01 -9.90
N ILE A 127 30.96 20.19 -9.56
CA ILE A 127 31.64 19.31 -10.52
C ILE A 127 30.82 18.02 -10.66
N GLN A 128 30.28 17.68 -11.82
CA GLN A 128 29.40 16.50 -11.91
C GLN A 128 30.18 15.17 -11.89
N ALA A 129 31.35 15.13 -12.52
CA ALA A 129 32.16 13.93 -12.65
C ALA A 129 33.23 13.82 -11.56
N CYS A 130 33.40 12.63 -10.98
CA CYS A 130 34.55 12.34 -10.13
C CYS A 130 35.81 12.16 -10.99
N GLY A 131 36.82 13.01 -10.78
CA GLY A 131 38.10 12.94 -11.51
C GLY A 131 38.92 11.68 -11.22
N ASN A 132 38.64 10.97 -10.13
CA ASN A 132 39.37 9.73 -9.76
C ASN A 132 38.73 8.47 -10.36
N CYS A 133 37.42 8.28 -10.18
CA CYS A 133 36.73 7.03 -10.56
C CYS A 133 35.75 7.17 -11.74
N GLY A 134 35.64 8.35 -12.34
CA GLY A 134 34.77 8.62 -13.49
C GLY A 134 33.27 8.63 -13.19
N LEU A 135 32.86 8.47 -11.92
CA LEU A 135 31.45 8.48 -11.55
C LEU A 135 30.83 9.86 -11.81
N VAL A 136 29.86 9.92 -12.71
CA VAL A 136 29.05 11.12 -12.96
C VAL A 136 27.88 11.10 -11.99
N LEU A 137 27.92 11.99 -10.99
CA LEU A 137 26.79 12.29 -10.13
C LEU A 137 26.11 13.50 -10.76
N LYS A 138 25.01 13.27 -11.48
CA LYS A 138 24.08 14.36 -11.80
C LYS A 138 23.35 14.70 -10.51
N ILE A 139 23.77 15.81 -9.92
CA ILE A 139 23.23 16.32 -8.66
C ILE A 139 21.96 17.11 -9.03
N GLU A 140 20.92 16.39 -9.40
CA GLU A 140 19.58 16.96 -9.61
C GLU A 140 18.85 16.97 -8.26
N PRO A 141 18.07 18.02 -7.96
CA PRO A 141 17.21 18.06 -6.80
C PRO A 141 16.11 17.02 -6.94
N ARG A 142 16.35 15.85 -6.34
CA ARG A 142 15.35 14.80 -6.18
C ARG A 142 14.75 14.92 -4.79
N THR A 143 13.43 14.96 -4.72
CA THR A 143 12.70 14.86 -3.46
C THR A 143 12.89 13.44 -2.92
N LEU A 144 13.53 13.32 -1.75
CA LEU A 144 13.76 12.02 -1.12
C LEU A 144 12.59 11.73 -0.19
N ILE A 145 11.74 10.78 -0.61
CA ILE A 145 10.64 10.26 0.21
C ILE A 145 11.23 9.33 1.27
N LEU A 146 11.34 9.80 2.51
CA LEU A 146 11.49 8.88 3.64
C LEU A 146 10.09 8.51 4.15
N ALA A 147 9.80 7.21 4.20
CA ALA A 147 8.67 6.72 4.97
C ALA A 147 8.92 7.06 6.44
N SER A 148 8.06 7.88 7.05
CA SER A 148 8.17 8.16 8.48
C SER A 148 7.51 7.03 9.25
N ASP A 149 8.29 6.21 9.95
CA ASP A 149 7.81 5.21 10.92
C ASP A 149 7.27 5.85 12.23
N ARG A 150 7.15 7.18 12.29
CA ARG A 150 6.77 7.86 13.53
C ARG A 150 5.25 7.79 13.72
N PRO A 151 4.76 7.31 14.88
CA PRO A 151 3.36 7.45 15.23
C PRO A 151 2.97 8.94 15.28
N PRO A 152 1.75 9.30 14.83
CA PRO A 152 1.32 10.68 14.74
C PRO A 152 1.36 11.36 16.12
N PRO A 153 1.97 12.55 16.26
CA PRO A 153 1.84 13.33 17.47
C PRO A 153 0.39 13.82 17.58
N GLY A 154 -0.30 13.44 18.67
CA GLY A 154 -1.65 13.92 18.99
C GLY A 154 -2.75 12.86 19.16
N GLY A 155 -2.40 11.58 19.29
CA GLY A 155 -3.39 10.50 19.42
C GLY A 155 -3.43 9.76 20.77
N ALA A 156 -2.73 10.25 21.80
CA ALA A 156 -2.92 9.71 23.14
C ALA A 156 -4.28 10.21 23.66
N ALA A 157 -5.28 9.33 23.59
CA ALA A 157 -6.59 9.55 24.17
C ALA A 157 -6.44 9.93 25.64
N ILE A 158 -7.06 11.05 25.98
CA ILE A 158 -7.42 11.38 27.35
C ILE A 158 -8.42 10.30 27.76
N ALA A 159 -8.02 9.41 28.66
CA ALA A 159 -8.87 8.47 29.37
C ALA A 159 -8.63 8.67 30.87
#